data_AF-A0A818XFA3-F1
#
_entry.id   AF-A0A818XFA3-F1
#
_cell.length_a   1.000
_cell.length_b   1.000
_cell.length_c   1.000
_cell.angle_alpha   90.00
_cell.angle_beta   90.00
_cell.angle_gamma   90.00
#
_symmetry.space_group_name_H-M   'P 1'
#
loop_
_entity.id
_entity.type
_entity.pdbx_description
1 polymer ?
#
loop_
_entity_poly.entity_id
_entity_poly.type
_entity_poly.pdbx_seq_one_letter_code
_entity_poly.pdbx_strand_id
1 'polypeptide(L)'
;MGILDSESATPTPNNLSAFGELVIPGFELYFISKDDSEDSNYDPDEKKLKLSEGHRPNDDDIQNSFDKQEELLWLPCFIHTLQLAVKDGLNESECIRPPLSKVAEIAKLSHKSITTAEKLQNEKFSIPEAIVTRWNSQFLTVSKVVDIPNTLLNERTKKTELLLSTKDLAVLREFVSIFTLFAEATTRTQAEQSISISLVGPSILAIYYDLENESRICKHTKPLCHALMTSLLARFGGFLLNLEIPVDDHVKHRNTFNLFSDDIFLVASFLDGQFRLRWIIQSALPLDTKDRLCEKIKNLVALWAFQLIGCNTDNQDGNVTQAEATTSTVGNVLLCTKDICDGGGLTPKRKSLFSYCEAPQN
;
A
#
# COMPACT_ATOMS: atom_id res chain seq x y z
N MET A 1 -27.25 47.79 -4.04
CA MET A 1 -25.89 47.52 -4.55
C MET A 1 -25.21 46.66 -3.50
N GLY A 2 -25.50 45.36 -3.52
CA GLY A 2 -25.00 44.38 -2.56
C GLY A 2 -24.04 43.47 -3.27
N ILE A 3 -22.78 43.48 -2.85
CA ILE A 3 -21.72 42.61 -3.32
C ILE A 3 -21.88 41.28 -2.58
N LEU A 4 -22.09 40.20 -3.34
CA LEU A 4 -22.05 38.83 -2.84
C LEU A 4 -20.59 38.39 -2.84
N ASP A 5 -19.99 38.29 -1.67
CA ASP A 5 -18.74 37.56 -1.49
C ASP A 5 -19.06 36.06 -1.40
N SER A 6 -18.59 35.33 -2.41
CA SER A 6 -18.60 33.87 -2.46
C SER A 6 -17.42 33.34 -1.66
N GLU A 7 -17.65 32.91 -0.43
CA GLU A 7 -16.68 32.10 0.32
C GLU A 7 -16.61 30.68 -0.28
N SER A 8 -15.48 30.37 -0.91
CA SER A 8 -15.12 29.04 -1.38
C SER A 8 -14.80 28.14 -0.18
N ALA A 9 -15.76 27.30 0.23
CA ALA A 9 -15.50 26.22 1.16
C ALA A 9 -14.62 25.16 0.49
N THR A 10 -13.34 25.11 0.85
CA THR A 10 -12.46 23.99 0.53
C THR A 10 -12.93 22.74 1.27
N PRO A 11 -13.13 21.59 0.61
CA PRO A 11 -13.51 20.36 1.30
C PRO A 11 -12.32 19.84 2.09
N THR A 12 -12.45 19.77 3.41
CA THR A 12 -11.52 19.05 4.28
C THR A 12 -11.62 17.54 4.03
N PRO A 13 -10.51 16.82 3.81
CA PRO A 13 -10.56 15.38 3.57
C PRO A 13 -10.80 14.64 4.90
N ASN A 14 -12.02 14.13 5.07
CA ASN A 14 -12.48 13.35 6.24
C ASN A 14 -11.82 11.96 6.40
N ASN A 15 -10.76 11.67 5.65
CA ASN A 15 -10.16 10.34 5.61
C ASN A 15 -9.06 10.12 6.68
N LEU A 16 -8.58 11.14 7.39
CA LEU A 16 -7.45 10.98 8.32
C LEU A 16 -7.77 10.21 9.61
N SER A 17 -9.01 10.22 10.11
CA SER A 17 -9.35 9.58 11.41
C SER A 17 -9.59 8.07 11.32
N ALA A 18 -9.84 7.54 10.12
CA ALA A 18 -10.08 6.10 9.90
C ALA A 18 -8.78 5.27 9.79
N PHE A 19 -7.63 5.94 9.64
CA PHE A 19 -6.32 5.31 9.62
C PHE A 19 -5.67 5.51 11.00
N GLY A 20 -5.86 4.56 11.91
CA GLY A 20 -5.14 4.57 13.19
C GLY A 20 -3.63 4.73 12.96
N GLU A 21 -2.95 5.43 13.87
CA GLU A 21 -1.53 5.77 13.76
C GLU A 21 -0.67 4.49 13.63
N LEU A 22 -0.31 4.11 12.40
CA LEU A 22 0.63 3.02 12.16
C LEU A 22 2.05 3.59 12.21
N VAL A 23 2.68 3.43 13.37
CA VAL A 23 4.07 3.80 13.63
C VAL A 23 4.97 2.57 13.43
N ILE A 24 6.04 2.73 12.65
CA ILE A 24 7.07 1.71 12.49
C ILE A 24 7.78 1.52 13.82
N PRO A 25 7.95 0.28 14.32
CA PRO A 25 8.61 0.04 15.60
C PRO A 25 9.98 0.71 15.68
N GLY A 26 10.18 1.51 16.73
CA GLY A 26 11.38 2.32 16.95
C GLY A 26 11.22 3.80 16.60
N PHE A 27 10.18 4.18 15.83
CA PHE A 27 9.88 5.59 15.54
C PHE A 27 9.02 6.26 16.63
N GLU A 28 8.54 5.55 17.65
CA GLU A 28 7.76 6.15 18.73
C GLU A 28 8.56 7.27 19.42
N LEU A 29 9.86 7.05 19.64
CA LEU A 29 10.77 8.03 20.23
C LEU A 29 11.15 9.17 19.28
N TYR A 30 11.03 8.96 17.95
CA TYR A 30 11.27 10.02 16.96
C TYR A 30 10.30 11.18 17.19
N PHE A 31 9.02 10.86 17.41
CA PHE A 31 7.93 11.83 17.54
C PHE A 31 7.83 12.48 18.93
N ILE A 32 8.47 11.94 19.96
CA ILE A 32 8.50 12.57 21.28
C ILE A 32 9.49 13.76 21.25
N SER A 33 8.97 14.98 21.36
CA SER A 33 9.78 16.19 21.57
C SER A 33 10.47 16.15 22.93
N LYS A 34 11.82 16.21 22.94
CA LYS A 34 12.61 16.42 24.16
C LYS A 34 12.73 17.91 24.52
N ASP A 35 11.61 18.63 24.53
CA ASP A 35 11.58 20.04 24.99
C ASP A 35 10.96 20.19 26.40
N ASP A 36 10.57 19.09 27.07
CA ASP A 36 10.03 19.12 28.43
C ASP A 36 11.07 18.83 29.53
N SER A 37 12.37 18.93 29.23
CA SER A 37 13.42 18.72 30.24
C SER A 37 14.47 19.84 30.16
N GLU A 38 14.14 21.01 30.70
CA GLU A 38 14.84 21.65 31.82
C GLU A 38 14.27 23.06 32.11
N ASP A 39 13.90 23.27 33.38
CA ASP A 39 13.73 24.54 34.08
C ASP A 39 12.43 25.36 33.87
N SER A 40 11.36 24.95 34.57
CA SER A 40 10.59 25.93 35.35
C SER A 40 10.02 25.28 36.61
N ASN A 41 10.47 25.79 37.74
CA ASN A 41 9.84 25.59 39.04
C ASN A 41 8.48 26.29 38.99
N TYR A 42 7.38 25.54 38.79
CA TYR A 42 6.03 26.07 38.89
C TYR A 42 5.10 25.10 39.63
N ASP A 43 4.43 25.68 40.61
CA ASP A 43 3.57 25.16 41.66
C ASP A 43 2.37 24.33 41.13
N PRO A 44 2.06 23.15 41.70
CA PRO A 44 0.96 22.32 41.22
C PRO A 44 -0.35 22.74 41.90
N ASP A 45 -1.01 23.77 41.38
CA ASP A 45 -2.40 24.06 41.76
C ASP A 45 -3.31 24.26 40.54
N GLU A 46 -4.31 23.36 40.49
CA GLU A 46 -5.60 23.42 39.80
C GLU A 46 -5.77 24.30 38.56
N LYS A 47 -5.96 23.64 37.41
CA LYS A 47 -7.09 23.96 36.52
C LYS A 47 -7.55 22.71 35.75
N LYS A 48 -8.49 22.02 36.36
CA LYS A 48 -9.36 21.00 35.75
C LYS A 48 -10.16 21.68 34.63
N LEU A 49 -9.63 21.64 33.40
CA LEU A 49 -10.39 21.98 32.20
C LEU A 49 -11.48 20.92 32.02
N LYS A 50 -12.69 21.31 32.44
CA LYS A 50 -13.91 20.54 32.25
C LYS A 50 -14.10 20.31 30.74
N LEU A 51 -14.02 19.04 30.33
CA LEU A 51 -14.68 18.57 29.11
C LEU A 51 -16.16 18.93 29.26
N SER A 52 -16.65 19.87 28.46
CA SER A 52 -18.09 20.06 28.29
C SER A 52 -18.62 18.82 27.56
N GLU A 53 -19.46 18.05 28.22
CA GLU A 53 -20.33 17.06 27.59
C GLU A 53 -21.22 17.77 26.56
N GLY A 54 -20.76 17.75 25.31
CA GLY A 54 -21.58 18.06 24.16
C GLY A 54 -22.61 16.94 24.01
N HIS A 55 -23.87 17.31 24.22
CA HIS A 55 -25.07 16.54 23.94
C HIS A 55 -24.97 15.87 22.56
N ARG A 56 -24.93 14.54 22.51
CA ARG A 56 -25.09 13.78 21.27
C ARG A 56 -26.50 14.06 20.75
N PRO A 57 -26.67 14.50 19.50
CA PRO A 57 -27.96 14.33 18.84
C PRO A 57 -28.26 12.83 18.80
N ASN A 58 -29.50 12.44 19.14
CA ASN A 58 -29.95 11.05 19.03
C ASN A 58 -29.79 10.58 17.57
N ASP A 59 -28.92 9.60 17.34
CA ASP A 59 -28.61 9.00 16.04
C ASP A 59 -29.71 8.04 15.52
N ASP A 60 -30.95 8.17 16.00
CA ASP A 60 -32.02 7.22 15.69
C ASP A 60 -32.97 7.67 14.56
N ASP A 61 -32.79 8.88 13.99
CA ASP A 61 -33.68 9.42 12.94
C ASP A 61 -33.04 9.66 11.56
N ILE A 62 -31.77 9.26 11.35
CA ILE A 62 -31.17 9.24 10.00
C ILE A 62 -31.24 7.82 9.38
N GLN A 63 -31.66 6.81 10.14
CA GLN A 63 -31.63 5.41 9.71
C GLN A 63 -32.87 4.97 8.92
N ASN A 64 -33.94 5.77 8.82
CA ASN A 64 -35.23 5.30 8.28
C ASN A 64 -35.64 5.88 6.90
N SER A 65 -34.73 6.50 6.15
CA SER A 65 -35.06 6.98 4.78
C SER A 65 -34.21 6.42 3.64
N PHE A 66 -33.25 5.54 3.93
CA PHE A 66 -32.41 4.87 2.91
C PHE A 66 -32.72 3.38 2.70
N ASP A 67 -33.75 2.83 3.36
CA ASP A 67 -33.99 1.39 3.42
C ASP A 67 -34.83 0.80 2.26
N LYS A 68 -34.97 1.49 1.12
CA LYS A 68 -35.79 0.95 -0.01
C LYS A 68 -35.26 1.08 -1.43
N GLN A 69 -34.02 1.48 -1.68
CA GLN A 69 -33.42 1.36 -3.02
C GLN A 69 -31.90 1.17 -2.93
N GLU A 70 -31.42 0.12 -3.61
CA GLU A 70 -30.02 -0.30 -3.80
C GLU A 70 -29.33 -0.99 -2.61
N GLU A 71 -29.07 -2.30 -2.77
CA GLU A 71 -27.97 -2.99 -2.10
C GLU A 71 -26.67 -2.26 -2.47
N LEU A 72 -26.30 -1.24 -1.69
CA LEU A 72 -25.06 -0.48 -1.87
C LEU A 72 -23.87 -1.46 -1.86
N LEU A 73 -23.18 -1.60 -3.00
CA LEU A 73 -21.92 -2.33 -3.11
C LEU A 73 -20.90 -1.71 -2.13
N TRP A 74 -20.78 -2.30 -0.96
CA TRP A 74 -19.75 -1.93 0.01
C TRP A 74 -18.45 -2.65 -0.31
N LEU A 75 -17.55 -1.96 -1.02
CA LEU A 75 -16.20 -2.47 -1.29
C LEU A 75 -15.26 -2.18 -0.11
N PRO A 76 -14.44 -3.15 0.32
CA PRO A 76 -13.46 -2.90 1.38
C PRO A 76 -12.35 -1.96 0.91
N CYS A 77 -11.83 -1.17 1.84
CA CYS A 77 -10.70 -0.28 1.58
C CYS A 77 -9.39 -1.08 1.46
N PHE A 78 -8.81 -1.10 0.25
CA PHE A 78 -7.53 -1.77 -0.02
C PHE A 78 -6.40 -1.22 0.86
N ILE A 79 -6.24 0.11 0.94
CA ILE A 79 -5.18 0.74 1.73
C ILE A 79 -5.28 0.35 3.19
N HIS A 80 -6.49 0.43 3.77
CA HIS A 80 -6.72 0.07 5.16
C HIS A 80 -6.36 -1.41 5.40
N THR A 81 -6.81 -2.30 4.52
CA THR A 81 -6.53 -3.74 4.64
C THR A 81 -5.03 -4.04 4.48
N LEU A 82 -4.35 -3.37 3.55
CA LEU A 82 -2.92 -3.50 3.34
C LEU A 82 -2.12 -2.99 4.55
N GLN A 83 -2.54 -1.86 5.13
CA GLN A 83 -1.95 -1.32 6.37
C GLN A 83 -2.11 -2.27 7.55
N LEU A 84 -3.26 -2.95 7.68
CA LEU A 84 -3.43 -3.99 8.70
C LEU A 84 -2.44 -5.15 8.48
N ALA A 85 -2.18 -5.56 7.24
CA ALA A 85 -1.17 -6.58 6.95
C ALA A 85 0.24 -6.11 7.34
N VAL A 86 0.61 -4.87 7.01
CA VAL A 86 1.87 -4.25 7.44
C VAL A 86 1.98 -4.21 8.96
N LYS A 87 0.91 -3.78 9.65
CA LYS A 87 0.86 -3.69 11.11
C LYS A 87 1.10 -5.05 11.77
N ASP A 88 0.43 -6.09 11.29
CA ASP A 88 0.61 -7.45 11.83
C ASP A 88 2.06 -7.92 11.64
N GLY A 89 2.65 -7.70 10.46
CA GLY A 89 4.04 -8.05 10.19
C GLY A 89 5.04 -7.32 11.11
N LEU A 90 4.84 -6.01 11.32
CA LEU A 90 5.69 -5.20 12.20
C LEU A 90 5.57 -5.61 13.68
N ASN A 91 4.38 -6.02 14.12
CA ASN A 91 4.15 -6.43 15.51
C ASN A 91 4.80 -7.78 15.85
N GLU A 92 4.86 -8.70 14.89
CA GLU A 92 5.38 -10.07 15.09
C GLU A 92 6.91 -10.18 14.90
N SER A 93 7.61 -9.08 14.59
CA SER A 93 9.05 -9.10 14.31
C SER A 93 9.86 -8.25 15.30
N GLU A 94 10.40 -8.89 16.33
CA GLU A 94 11.27 -8.20 17.29
C GLU A 94 12.66 -7.87 16.72
N CYS A 95 13.14 -8.63 15.74
CA CYS A 95 14.50 -8.49 15.21
C CYS A 95 14.74 -7.17 14.46
N ILE A 96 13.69 -6.52 13.96
CA ILE A 96 13.78 -5.25 13.24
C ILE A 96 13.78 -4.04 14.17
N ARG A 97 13.28 -4.18 15.41
CA ARG A 97 13.14 -3.07 16.37
C ARG A 97 14.46 -2.36 16.65
N PRO A 98 15.54 -3.04 17.11
CA PRO A 98 16.76 -2.34 17.47
C PRO A 98 17.42 -1.57 16.30
N PRO A 99 17.56 -2.14 15.08
CA PRO A 99 18.05 -1.39 13.93
C PRO A 99 17.16 -0.19 13.56
N LEU A 100 15.83 -0.34 13.60
CA LEU A 100 14.90 0.74 13.27
C LEU A 100 14.93 1.88 14.30
N SER A 101 15.08 1.58 15.59
CA SER A 101 15.27 2.60 16.64
C SER A 101 16.53 3.43 16.40
N LYS A 102 17.64 2.80 15.98
CA LYS A 102 18.87 3.54 15.64
C LYS A 102 18.64 4.46 14.44
N VAL A 103 17.94 3.98 13.41
CA VAL A 103 17.59 4.78 12.22
C VAL A 103 16.73 5.97 12.59
N ALA A 104 15.73 5.79 13.45
CA ALA A 104 14.88 6.86 13.95
C ALA A 104 15.70 7.94 14.68
N GLU A 105 16.61 7.57 15.58
CA GLU A 105 17.48 8.51 16.27
C GLU A 105 18.47 9.22 15.32
N ILE A 106 19.04 8.51 14.33
CA ILE A 106 19.89 9.10 13.29
C ILE A 106 19.10 10.15 12.49
N ALA A 107 17.88 9.82 12.06
CA ALA A 107 17.01 10.75 11.35
C ALA A 107 16.70 11.98 12.21
N LYS A 108 16.37 11.78 13.49
CA LYS A 108 16.08 12.88 14.43
C LYS A 108 17.29 13.81 14.59
N LEU A 109 18.49 13.25 14.73
CA LEU A 109 19.73 14.03 14.80
C LEU A 109 19.99 14.80 13.50
N SER A 110 19.67 14.22 12.35
CA SER A 110 19.84 14.89 11.05
C SER A 110 18.95 16.12 10.88
N HIS A 111 17.80 16.18 11.57
CA HIS A 111 16.89 17.32 11.53
C HIS A 111 17.16 18.34 12.63
N LYS A 112 17.59 17.89 13.81
CA LYS A 112 17.84 18.78 14.96
C LYS A 112 19.25 19.37 14.99
N SER A 113 20.25 18.70 14.41
CA SER A 113 21.64 19.15 14.45
C SER A 113 22.03 19.82 13.14
N ILE A 114 22.19 21.14 13.16
CA ILE A 114 22.68 21.93 12.02
C ILE A 114 23.97 21.33 11.46
N THR A 115 24.93 21.00 12.34
CA THR A 115 26.21 20.40 11.94
C THR A 115 26.10 19.02 11.28
N THR A 116 25.05 18.26 11.59
CA THR A 116 24.80 16.95 10.96
C THR A 116 24.07 17.15 9.63
N ALA A 117 23.07 18.04 9.61
CA ALA A 117 22.31 18.41 8.43
C ALA A 117 23.20 18.97 7.30
N GLU A 118 24.02 19.97 7.61
CA GLU A 118 24.92 20.62 6.65
C GLU A 118 25.93 19.62 6.07
N LYS A 119 26.46 18.71 6.90
CA LYS A 119 27.41 17.70 6.45
C LYS A 119 26.78 16.64 5.55
N LEU A 120 25.54 16.23 5.82
CA LEU A 120 24.81 15.34 4.92
C LEU A 120 24.52 16.03 3.59
N GLN A 121 24.10 17.29 3.63
CA GLN A 121 23.86 18.09 2.42
C GLN A 121 25.12 18.30 1.59
N ASN A 122 26.29 18.52 2.22
CA ASN A 122 27.58 18.61 1.54
C ASN A 122 27.94 17.33 0.79
N GLU A 123 27.55 16.17 1.32
CA GLU A 123 27.69 14.85 0.70
C GLU A 123 26.50 14.50 -0.21
N LYS A 124 25.61 15.45 -0.48
CA LYS A 124 24.39 15.33 -1.33
C LYS A 124 23.36 14.32 -0.81
N PHE A 125 23.36 14.04 0.49
CA PHE A 125 22.35 13.23 1.15
C PHE A 125 21.37 14.11 1.92
N SER A 126 20.09 13.73 1.88
CA SER A 126 19.05 14.32 2.72
C SER A 126 18.10 13.22 3.19
N ILE A 127 17.81 13.23 4.49
CA ILE A 127 16.89 12.29 5.13
C ILE A 127 15.54 13.01 5.24
N PRO A 128 14.45 12.48 4.66
CA PRO A 128 13.14 13.09 4.75
C PRO A 128 12.58 12.96 6.17
N GLU A 129 11.84 13.97 6.58
CA GLU A 129 11.11 13.98 7.85
C GLU A 129 10.01 12.92 7.84
N ALA A 130 9.94 12.14 8.91
CA ALA A 130 8.94 11.10 9.04
C ALA A 130 7.62 11.71 9.54
N ILE A 131 6.50 11.24 9.02
CA ILE A 131 5.16 11.66 9.42
C ILE A 131 4.53 10.56 10.28
N VAL A 132 4.09 10.92 11.49
CA VAL A 132 3.54 9.98 12.50
C VAL A 132 2.33 9.20 11.99
N THR A 133 1.45 9.86 11.24
CA THR A 133 0.21 9.26 10.73
C THR A 133 0.41 8.38 9.49
N ARG A 134 1.62 8.29 8.93
CA ARG A 134 1.86 7.63 7.63
C ARG A 134 3.11 6.74 7.65
N TRP A 135 2.89 5.44 7.81
CA TRP A 135 3.96 4.43 7.83
C TRP A 135 4.86 4.47 6.58
N ASN A 136 4.32 4.79 5.40
CA ASN A 136 5.08 4.89 4.15
C ASN A 136 6.05 6.08 4.14
N SER A 137 5.77 7.16 4.89
CA SER A 137 6.73 8.26 5.11
C SER A 137 7.88 7.81 6.01
N GLN A 138 7.59 7.07 7.09
CA GLN A 138 8.61 6.50 7.97
C GLN A 138 9.49 5.49 7.21
N PHE A 139 8.90 4.65 6.36
CA PHE A 139 9.63 3.75 5.47
C PHE A 139 10.59 4.50 4.55
N LEU A 140 10.17 5.63 3.98
CA LEU A 140 11.03 6.44 3.12
C LEU A 140 12.26 6.97 3.88
N THR A 141 12.07 7.41 5.13
CA THR A 141 13.18 7.78 6.01
C THR A 141 14.14 6.62 6.20
N VAL A 142 13.64 5.40 6.50
CA VAL A 142 14.47 4.19 6.64
C VAL A 142 15.24 3.89 5.37
N SER A 143 14.57 3.88 4.22
CA SER A 143 15.21 3.64 2.92
C SER A 143 16.35 4.63 2.65
N LYS A 144 16.14 5.91 2.95
CA LYS A 144 17.16 6.94 2.74
C LYS A 144 18.35 6.80 3.68
N VAL A 145 18.14 6.38 4.92
CA VAL A 145 19.26 6.10 5.83
C VAL A 145 20.08 4.90 5.35
N VAL A 146 19.44 3.85 4.84
CA VAL A 146 20.13 2.66 4.31
C VAL A 146 20.97 2.97 3.06
N ASP A 147 20.57 3.95 2.25
CA ASP A 147 21.31 4.40 1.06
C ASP A 147 22.58 5.20 1.41
N ILE A 148 22.68 5.77 2.61
CA ILE A 148 23.85 6.56 3.02
C ILE A 148 25.00 5.60 3.39
N PRO A 149 26.25 5.87 2.93
CA PRO A 149 27.40 5.08 3.33
C PRO A 149 27.54 4.96 4.86
N ASN A 150 27.66 3.73 5.36
CA ASN A 150 27.71 3.48 6.80
C ASN A 150 28.89 4.17 7.50
N THR A 151 30.02 4.32 6.80
CA THR A 151 31.18 5.06 7.31
C THR A 151 30.80 6.51 7.61
N LEU A 152 30.06 7.16 6.70
CA LEU A 152 29.56 8.51 6.88
C LEU A 152 28.58 8.58 8.06
N LEU A 153 27.60 7.66 8.15
CA LEU A 153 26.66 7.65 9.28
C LEU A 153 27.37 7.47 10.62
N ASN A 154 28.29 6.52 10.70
CA ASN A 154 29.00 6.19 11.93
C ASN A 154 29.98 7.29 12.37
N GLU A 155 30.71 7.93 11.45
CA GLU A 155 31.57 9.08 11.78
C GLU A 155 30.79 10.26 12.37
N ARG A 156 29.55 10.44 11.91
CA ARG A 156 28.69 11.56 12.31
C ARG A 156 27.93 11.27 13.59
N THR A 157 27.88 10.00 13.96
CA THR A 157 27.24 9.51 15.17
C THR A 157 28.25 9.39 16.30
N LYS A 158 28.38 10.45 17.11
CA LYS A 158 29.30 10.47 18.27
C LYS A 158 28.92 9.47 19.38
N LYS A 159 27.70 8.93 19.34
CA LYS A 159 27.18 7.99 20.34
C LYS A 159 27.38 6.55 19.85
N THR A 160 28.19 5.78 20.57
CA THR A 160 28.49 4.38 20.22
C THR A 160 27.25 3.49 20.10
N GLU A 161 26.19 3.80 20.87
CA GLU A 161 24.91 3.09 20.87
C GLU A 161 24.12 3.22 19.55
N LEU A 162 24.39 4.27 18.77
CA LEU A 162 23.71 4.55 17.51
C LEU A 162 24.49 4.05 16.28
N LEU A 163 25.66 3.43 16.48
CA LEU A 163 26.44 2.84 15.39
C LEU A 163 25.69 1.66 14.76
N LEU A 164 25.56 1.70 13.44
CA LEU A 164 24.94 0.62 12.67
C LEU A 164 25.99 -0.46 12.39
N SER A 165 25.80 -1.63 13.00
CA SER A 165 26.62 -2.80 12.76
C SER A 165 26.34 -3.42 11.39
N THR A 166 27.22 -4.31 10.92
CA THR A 166 26.98 -5.07 9.68
C THR A 166 25.68 -5.88 9.74
N LYS A 167 25.33 -6.41 10.92
CA LYS A 167 24.07 -7.12 11.13
C LYS A 167 22.87 -6.17 11.06
N ASP A 168 22.96 -4.99 11.67
CA ASP A 168 21.89 -3.98 11.61
C ASP A 168 21.61 -3.59 10.15
N LEU A 169 22.66 -3.32 9.38
CA LEU A 169 22.51 -2.99 7.96
C LEU A 169 21.92 -4.15 7.14
N ALA A 170 22.29 -5.40 7.45
CA ALA A 170 21.71 -6.55 6.77
C ALA A 170 20.21 -6.66 7.05
N VAL A 171 19.79 -6.50 8.30
CA VAL A 171 18.37 -6.45 8.70
C VAL A 171 17.64 -5.30 8.02
N LEU A 172 18.22 -4.10 8.01
CA LEU A 172 17.60 -2.92 7.40
C LEU A 172 17.47 -3.04 5.88
N ARG A 173 18.44 -3.66 5.20
CA ARG A 173 18.33 -3.92 3.75
C ARG A 173 17.24 -4.94 3.43
N GLU A 174 17.13 -6.01 4.20
CA GLU A 174 16.02 -6.96 4.04
C GLU A 174 14.67 -6.29 4.34
N PHE A 175 14.59 -5.45 5.38
CA PHE A 175 13.41 -4.66 5.69
C PHE A 175 13.00 -3.75 4.54
N VAL A 176 13.95 -2.98 3.98
CA VAL A 176 13.70 -2.10 2.83
C VAL A 176 13.24 -2.91 1.62
N SER A 177 13.89 -4.05 1.36
CA SER A 177 13.49 -4.98 0.30
C SER A 177 12.02 -5.40 0.47
N ILE A 178 11.68 -6.03 1.59
CA ILE A 178 10.33 -6.54 1.89
C ILE A 178 9.24 -5.45 1.74
N PHE A 179 9.45 -4.27 2.31
CA PHE A 179 8.40 -3.24 2.37
C PHE A 179 8.29 -2.36 1.13
N THR A 180 9.22 -2.44 0.18
CA THR A 180 9.23 -1.59 -1.02
C THR A 180 7.91 -1.66 -1.79
N LEU A 181 7.40 -2.87 -2.08
CA LEU A 181 6.16 -3.02 -2.84
C LEU A 181 4.91 -2.62 -2.04
N PHE A 182 4.91 -2.84 -0.71
CA PHE A 182 3.84 -2.36 0.16
C PHE A 182 3.76 -0.83 0.17
N ALA A 183 4.90 -0.16 0.26
CA ALA A 183 4.99 1.29 0.29
C ALA A 183 4.59 1.90 -1.06
N GLU A 184 5.01 1.28 -2.16
CA GLU A 184 4.60 1.68 -3.51
C GLU A 184 3.09 1.51 -3.72
N ALA A 185 2.53 0.35 -3.40
CA ALA A 185 1.10 0.09 -3.52
C ALA A 185 0.27 1.06 -2.67
N THR A 186 0.68 1.30 -1.41
CA THR A 186 0.03 2.28 -0.52
C THR A 186 0.05 3.67 -1.13
N THR A 187 1.22 4.14 -1.57
CA THR A 187 1.39 5.50 -2.08
C THR A 187 0.57 5.74 -3.34
N ARG A 188 0.52 4.77 -4.27
CA ARG A 188 -0.24 4.93 -5.52
C ARG A 188 -1.74 4.82 -5.31
N THR A 189 -2.19 3.96 -4.40
CA THR A 189 -3.63 3.79 -4.16
C THR A 189 -4.22 4.87 -3.28
N GLN A 190 -3.40 5.56 -2.47
CA GLN A 190 -3.79 6.74 -1.68
C GLN A 190 -4.05 8.01 -2.53
N ALA A 191 -3.73 8.02 -3.82
CA ALA A 191 -3.92 9.19 -4.66
C ALA A 191 -5.42 9.47 -4.90
N GLU A 192 -5.90 10.64 -4.46
CA GLU A 192 -7.31 11.03 -4.53
C GLU A 192 -7.80 11.35 -5.95
N GLN A 193 -6.89 11.70 -6.85
CA GLN A 193 -7.21 12.19 -8.21
C GLN A 193 -6.96 11.16 -9.31
N SER A 194 -6.73 9.89 -8.97
CA SER A 194 -6.47 8.82 -9.94
C SER A 194 -7.27 7.57 -9.65
N ILE A 195 -7.64 6.84 -10.70
CA ILE A 195 -8.28 5.52 -10.59
C ILE A 195 -7.34 4.57 -9.83
N SER A 196 -7.75 4.14 -8.65
CA SER A 196 -6.91 3.32 -7.76
C SER A 196 -7.37 1.86 -7.66
N ILE A 197 -8.65 1.57 -7.93
CA ILE A 197 -9.19 0.20 -7.85
C ILE A 197 -8.55 -0.75 -8.87
N SER A 198 -8.16 -0.24 -10.05
CA SER A 198 -7.43 -1.02 -11.07
C SER A 198 -6.01 -1.42 -10.64
N LEU A 199 -5.47 -0.78 -9.61
CA LEU A 199 -4.14 -1.10 -9.05
C LEU A 199 -4.22 -2.24 -8.04
N VAL A 200 -5.40 -2.53 -7.48
CA VAL A 200 -5.57 -3.46 -6.35
C VAL A 200 -5.12 -4.86 -6.73
N GLY A 201 -5.66 -5.42 -7.81
CA GLY A 201 -5.32 -6.77 -8.25
C GLY A 201 -3.83 -6.97 -8.58
N PRO A 202 -3.25 -6.13 -9.45
CA PRO A 202 -1.81 -6.14 -9.72
C PRO A 202 -0.96 -5.99 -8.47
N SER A 203 -1.36 -5.11 -7.54
CA SER A 203 -0.61 -4.88 -6.30
C SER A 203 -0.59 -6.12 -5.40
N ILE A 204 -1.75 -6.75 -5.18
CA ILE A 204 -1.84 -7.96 -4.35
C ILE A 204 -0.98 -9.08 -4.96
N LEU A 205 -1.09 -9.30 -6.27
CA LEU A 205 -0.35 -10.36 -6.95
C LEU A 205 1.17 -10.12 -6.92
N ALA A 206 1.61 -8.88 -7.17
CA ALA A 206 3.01 -8.51 -7.12
C ALA A 206 3.58 -8.66 -5.70
N ILE A 207 2.87 -8.18 -4.68
CA ILE A 207 3.28 -8.30 -3.27
C ILE A 207 3.36 -9.76 -2.84
N TYR A 208 2.40 -10.60 -3.26
CA TYR A 208 2.41 -12.03 -2.96
C TYR A 208 3.68 -12.72 -3.46
N TYR A 209 3.98 -12.59 -4.76
CA TYR A 209 5.18 -13.20 -5.33
C TYR A 209 6.48 -12.61 -4.79
N ASP A 210 6.48 -11.32 -4.48
CA ASP A 210 7.60 -10.66 -3.87
C ASP A 210 7.91 -11.23 -2.48
N LEU A 211 6.89 -11.37 -1.62
CA LEU A 211 7.06 -12.02 -0.32
C LEU A 211 7.45 -13.49 -0.45
N GLU A 212 6.92 -14.21 -1.45
CA GLU A 212 7.34 -15.59 -1.70
C GLU A 212 8.84 -15.65 -2.03
N ASN A 213 9.33 -14.72 -2.85
CA ASN A 213 10.74 -14.60 -3.18
C ASN A 213 11.59 -14.16 -1.97
N GLU A 214 11.18 -13.13 -1.23
CA GLU A 214 11.87 -12.66 -0.03
C GLU A 214 11.94 -13.76 1.03
N SER A 215 10.91 -14.60 1.17
CA SER A 215 10.94 -15.72 2.12
C SER A 215 12.08 -16.71 1.87
N ARG A 216 12.53 -16.83 0.61
CA ARG A 216 13.65 -17.68 0.18
C ARG A 216 15.01 -17.01 0.38
N ILE A 217 15.07 -15.68 0.25
CA ILE A 217 16.32 -14.90 0.23
C ILE A 217 16.69 -14.36 1.62
N CYS A 218 15.71 -13.90 2.38
CA CYS A 218 15.92 -13.25 3.68
C CYS A 218 16.59 -14.19 4.67
N LYS A 219 17.64 -13.70 5.33
CA LYS A 219 18.43 -14.43 6.32
C LYS A 219 18.08 -13.99 7.74
N HIS A 220 17.82 -12.71 7.92
CA HIS A 220 17.66 -12.09 9.25
C HIS A 220 16.21 -11.75 9.59
N THR A 221 15.35 -11.59 8.58
CA THR A 221 13.97 -11.12 8.71
C THR A 221 12.93 -12.17 8.32
N LYS A 222 13.28 -13.46 8.36
CA LYS A 222 12.33 -14.55 8.04
C LYS A 222 11.02 -14.49 8.84
N PRO A 223 11.03 -14.21 10.17
CA PRO A 223 9.79 -14.10 10.94
C PRO A 223 8.89 -12.97 10.44
N LEU A 224 9.46 -11.82 10.08
CA LEU A 224 8.74 -10.68 9.48
C LEU A 224 8.07 -11.10 8.18
N CYS A 225 8.84 -11.72 7.27
CA CYS A 225 8.33 -12.15 5.96
C CYS A 225 7.20 -13.18 6.12
N HIS A 226 7.32 -14.12 7.05
CA HIS A 226 6.30 -15.11 7.35
C HIS A 226 5.02 -14.46 7.92
N ALA A 227 5.17 -13.53 8.87
CA ALA A 227 4.04 -12.82 9.46
C ALA A 227 3.29 -11.97 8.42
N LEU A 228 4.02 -11.26 7.55
CA LEU A 228 3.45 -10.51 6.42
C LEU A 228 2.72 -11.42 5.44
N MET A 229 3.31 -12.55 5.05
CA MET A 229 2.66 -13.52 4.16
C MET A 229 1.38 -14.06 4.78
N THR A 230 1.42 -14.46 6.05
CA THR A 230 0.26 -14.99 6.77
C THR A 230 -0.88 -13.96 6.82
N SER A 231 -0.56 -12.69 7.13
CA SER A 231 -1.57 -11.64 7.19
C SER A 231 -2.10 -11.26 5.81
N LEU A 232 -1.24 -11.23 4.78
CA LEU A 232 -1.65 -11.00 3.39
C LEU A 232 -2.65 -12.08 2.94
N LEU A 233 -2.33 -13.37 3.15
CA LEU A 233 -3.20 -14.48 2.79
C LEU A 233 -4.52 -14.48 3.58
N ALA A 234 -4.49 -14.09 4.85
CA ALA A 234 -5.69 -13.98 5.69
C ALA A 234 -6.66 -12.87 5.24
N ARG A 235 -6.20 -11.88 4.48
CA ARG A 235 -6.98 -10.69 4.09
C ARG A 235 -7.33 -10.64 2.61
N PHE A 236 -6.43 -11.16 1.78
CA PHE A 236 -6.56 -11.16 0.32
C PHE A 236 -6.64 -12.57 -0.26
N GLY A 237 -6.75 -13.60 0.59
CA GLY A 237 -6.78 -14.99 0.15
C GLY A 237 -7.94 -15.32 -0.78
N GLY A 238 -9.11 -14.70 -0.58
CA GLY A 238 -10.23 -14.80 -1.52
C GLY A 238 -9.88 -14.31 -2.94
N PHE A 239 -9.19 -13.18 -3.04
CA PHE A 239 -8.67 -12.66 -4.30
C PHE A 239 -7.64 -13.62 -4.93
N LEU A 240 -6.73 -14.16 -4.11
CA LEU A 240 -5.70 -15.10 -4.60
C LEU A 240 -6.31 -16.41 -5.10
N LEU A 241 -7.39 -16.90 -4.47
CA LEU A 241 -8.15 -18.05 -4.98
C LEU A 241 -8.80 -17.74 -6.33
N ASN A 242 -9.29 -16.52 -6.54
CA ASN A 242 -9.80 -16.10 -7.85
C ASN A 242 -8.71 -16.08 -8.94
N LEU A 243 -7.44 -16.01 -8.54
CA LEU A 243 -6.25 -16.16 -9.40
C LEU A 243 -5.72 -17.60 -9.45
N GLU A 244 -6.48 -18.57 -8.92
CA GLU A 244 -6.09 -19.98 -8.81
C GLU A 244 -4.78 -20.21 -8.04
N ILE A 245 -4.39 -19.27 -7.15
CA ILE A 245 -3.24 -19.43 -6.27
C ILE A 245 -3.68 -20.27 -5.07
N PRO A 246 -2.99 -21.38 -4.74
CA PRO A 246 -3.34 -22.18 -3.59
C PRO A 246 -3.08 -21.41 -2.30
N VAL A 247 -4.06 -21.43 -1.40
CA VAL A 247 -3.98 -20.82 -0.08
C VAL A 247 -4.29 -21.87 0.97
N ASP A 248 -3.50 -21.91 2.04
CA ASP A 248 -3.64 -22.87 3.13
C ASP A 248 -4.98 -22.74 3.86
N ASP A 249 -5.53 -23.86 4.34
CA ASP A 249 -6.84 -23.88 4.99
C ASP A 249 -6.86 -23.07 6.31
N HIS A 250 -5.74 -22.98 7.02
CA HIS A 250 -5.67 -22.29 8.31
C HIS A 250 -6.01 -20.80 8.24
N VAL A 251 -5.76 -20.13 7.11
CA VAL A 251 -6.14 -18.71 6.92
C VAL A 251 -7.56 -18.54 6.38
N LYS A 252 -8.16 -19.57 5.75
CA LYS A 252 -9.51 -19.50 5.15
C LYS A 252 -10.62 -19.26 6.17
N HIS A 253 -10.40 -19.68 7.42
CA HIS A 253 -11.37 -19.52 8.50
C HIS A 253 -11.41 -18.09 9.08
N ARG A 254 -10.52 -17.18 8.64
CA ARG A 254 -10.55 -15.79 9.08
C ARG A 254 -11.72 -15.07 8.43
N ASN A 255 -12.49 -14.33 9.21
CA ASN A 255 -13.59 -13.48 8.73
C ASN A 255 -13.17 -12.44 7.67
N THR A 256 -11.88 -12.09 7.61
CA THR A 256 -11.32 -11.14 6.65
C THR A 256 -10.89 -11.78 5.32
N PHE A 257 -10.94 -13.10 5.19
CA PHE A 257 -10.40 -13.83 4.04
C PHE A 257 -11.10 -13.49 2.72
N ASN A 258 -12.43 -13.33 2.77
CA ASN A 258 -13.26 -13.09 1.59
C ASN A 258 -13.50 -11.61 1.28
N LEU A 259 -12.84 -10.67 1.97
CA LEU A 259 -13.03 -9.24 1.74
C LEU A 259 -12.81 -8.88 0.27
N PHE A 260 -11.80 -9.46 -0.37
CA PHE A 260 -11.44 -9.16 -1.76
C PHE A 260 -11.83 -10.27 -2.76
N SER A 261 -12.82 -11.11 -2.43
CA SER A 261 -13.27 -12.20 -3.31
C SER A 261 -14.12 -11.76 -4.50
N ASP A 262 -14.52 -10.50 -4.58
CA ASP A 262 -15.35 -10.01 -5.69
C ASP A 262 -14.54 -9.91 -7.00
N ASP A 263 -15.14 -10.36 -8.11
CA ASP A 263 -14.52 -10.33 -9.44
C ASP A 263 -14.27 -8.89 -9.95
N ILE A 264 -14.84 -7.86 -9.32
CA ILE A 264 -14.56 -6.45 -9.60
C ILE A 264 -13.08 -6.12 -9.53
N PHE A 265 -12.31 -6.74 -8.63
CA PHE A 265 -10.88 -6.49 -8.53
C PHE A 265 -10.10 -7.06 -9.73
N LEU A 266 -10.64 -8.07 -10.41
CA LEU A 266 -10.11 -8.58 -11.69
C LEU A 266 -10.53 -7.68 -12.86
N VAL A 267 -11.81 -7.34 -12.92
CA VAL A 267 -12.38 -6.57 -14.04
C VAL A 267 -11.86 -5.14 -14.04
N ALA A 268 -11.77 -4.48 -12.89
CA ALA A 268 -11.24 -3.12 -12.77
C ALA A 268 -9.82 -2.99 -13.35
N SER A 269 -8.97 -3.98 -13.05
CA SER A 269 -7.60 -4.05 -13.58
C SER A 269 -7.59 -4.26 -15.09
N PHE A 270 -8.53 -5.03 -15.64
CA PHE A 270 -8.64 -5.21 -17.08
C PHE A 270 -9.10 -3.96 -17.84
N LEU A 271 -10.05 -3.21 -17.27
CA LEU A 271 -10.60 -2.00 -17.89
C LEU A 271 -9.59 -0.84 -17.90
N ASP A 272 -8.56 -0.92 -17.08
CA ASP A 272 -7.46 0.03 -17.10
C ASP A 272 -6.52 -0.24 -18.29
N GLY A 273 -6.38 0.77 -19.15
CA GLY A 273 -5.54 0.73 -20.33
C GLY A 273 -4.07 0.43 -20.05
N GLN A 274 -3.57 0.71 -18.84
CA GLN A 274 -2.19 0.42 -18.41
C GLN A 274 -1.97 -1.08 -18.21
N PHE A 275 -2.94 -1.78 -17.63
CA PHE A 275 -2.79 -3.20 -17.28
C PHE A 275 -3.40 -4.11 -18.32
N ARG A 276 -4.70 -3.97 -18.60
CA ARG A 276 -5.47 -4.95 -19.39
C ARG A 276 -5.22 -6.37 -18.86
N LEU A 277 -4.75 -7.28 -19.72
CA LEU A 277 -4.32 -8.63 -19.33
C LEU A 277 -2.81 -8.75 -19.03
N ARG A 278 -2.02 -7.69 -19.24
CA ARG A 278 -0.55 -7.76 -19.13
C ARG A 278 -0.08 -8.13 -17.74
N TRP A 279 -0.76 -7.65 -16.70
CA TRP A 279 -0.42 -7.96 -15.31
C TRP A 279 -0.56 -9.45 -14.97
N ILE A 280 -1.48 -10.17 -15.63
CA ILE A 280 -1.59 -11.63 -15.55
C ILE A 280 -0.51 -12.29 -16.42
N ILE A 281 -0.40 -11.88 -17.69
CA ILE A 281 0.53 -12.49 -18.67
C ILE A 281 1.99 -12.43 -18.20
N GLN A 282 2.39 -11.30 -17.61
CA GLN A 282 3.75 -11.05 -17.14
C GLN A 282 4.02 -11.50 -15.69
N SER A 283 3.00 -12.03 -15.00
CA SER A 283 3.16 -12.55 -13.64
C SER A 283 3.96 -13.86 -13.60
N ALA A 284 4.25 -14.34 -12.39
CA ALA A 284 4.86 -15.66 -12.17
C ALA A 284 3.85 -16.82 -12.17
N LEU A 285 2.59 -16.61 -12.57
CA LEU A 285 1.59 -17.67 -12.66
C LEU A 285 1.96 -18.74 -13.71
N PRO A 286 1.53 -20.00 -13.53
CA PRO A 286 1.67 -21.04 -14.55
C PRO A 286 0.98 -20.65 -15.87
N LEU A 287 1.53 -21.08 -17.01
CA LEU A 287 1.02 -20.71 -18.34
C LEU A 287 -0.46 -21.08 -18.51
N ASP A 288 -0.83 -22.32 -18.17
CA ASP A 288 -2.22 -22.79 -18.29
C ASP A 288 -3.18 -21.99 -17.41
N THR A 289 -2.73 -21.55 -16.23
CA THR A 289 -3.49 -20.69 -15.32
C THR A 289 -3.67 -19.29 -15.92
N LYS A 290 -2.62 -18.72 -16.52
CA LYS A 290 -2.71 -17.41 -17.20
C LYS A 290 -3.76 -17.42 -18.29
N ASP A 291 -3.78 -18.46 -19.13
CA ASP A 291 -4.74 -18.58 -20.23
C ASP A 291 -6.18 -18.68 -19.71
N ARG A 292 -6.43 -19.54 -18.71
CA ARG A 292 -7.75 -19.66 -18.07
C ARG A 292 -8.21 -18.37 -17.43
N LEU A 293 -7.35 -17.67 -16.71
CA LEU A 293 -7.67 -16.39 -16.07
C LEU A 293 -7.96 -15.30 -17.10
N CYS A 294 -7.19 -15.24 -18.19
CA CYS A 294 -7.45 -14.28 -19.26
C CYS A 294 -8.84 -14.50 -19.89
N GLU A 295 -9.22 -15.76 -20.14
CA GLU A 295 -10.57 -16.09 -20.63
C GLU A 295 -11.64 -15.80 -19.59
N LYS A 296 -11.41 -16.14 -18.30
CA LYS A 296 -12.33 -15.80 -17.20
C LYS A 296 -12.62 -14.30 -17.18
N ILE A 297 -11.59 -13.46 -17.22
CA ILE A 297 -11.72 -11.99 -17.19
C ILE A 297 -12.49 -11.48 -18.41
N LYS A 298 -12.18 -11.96 -19.62
CA LYS A 298 -12.92 -11.59 -20.83
C LYS A 298 -14.40 -11.94 -20.72
N ASN A 299 -14.72 -13.13 -20.22
CA ASN A 299 -16.09 -13.60 -20.03
C ASN A 299 -16.85 -12.74 -19.00
N LEU A 300 -16.20 -12.37 -17.89
CA LEU A 300 -16.78 -11.47 -16.88
C LEU A 300 -17.12 -10.10 -17.48
N VAL A 301 -16.19 -9.51 -18.22
CA VAL A 301 -16.39 -8.21 -18.87
C VAL A 301 -17.52 -8.28 -19.90
N ALA A 302 -17.54 -9.34 -20.72
CA ALA A 302 -18.61 -9.55 -21.70
C ALA A 302 -19.97 -9.69 -21.01
N LEU A 303 -20.06 -10.48 -19.94
CA LEU A 303 -21.29 -10.66 -19.16
C LEU A 303 -21.79 -9.32 -18.61
N TRP A 304 -20.91 -8.52 -18.00
CA TRP A 304 -21.27 -7.21 -17.45
C TRP A 304 -21.69 -6.22 -18.53
N ALA A 305 -21.02 -6.24 -19.69
CA ALA A 305 -21.42 -5.44 -20.84
C ALA A 305 -22.83 -5.83 -21.32
N PHE A 306 -23.15 -7.12 -21.42
CA PHE A 306 -24.49 -7.57 -21.77
C PHE A 306 -25.54 -7.14 -20.75
N GLN A 307 -25.25 -7.22 -19.46
CA GLN A 307 -26.16 -6.76 -18.39
C GLN A 307 -26.43 -5.26 -18.49
N LEU A 308 -25.39 -4.44 -18.71
CA LEU A 308 -25.54 -2.99 -18.87
C LEU A 308 -26.38 -2.64 -20.12
N ILE A 309 -26.20 -3.37 -21.23
CA ILE A 309 -26.98 -3.15 -22.44
C ILE A 309 -28.45 -3.56 -22.21
N GLY A 310 -28.70 -4.70 -21.55
CA GLY A 310 -30.05 -5.19 -21.23
C GLY A 310 -30.82 -4.29 -20.25
N CYS A 311 -30.16 -3.73 -19.24
CA CYS A 311 -30.79 -2.77 -18.32
C CYS A 311 -31.13 -1.43 -18.99
N ASN A 312 -30.42 -1.06 -20.07
CA ASN A 312 -30.73 0.15 -20.83
C ASN A 312 -31.90 -0.04 -21.81
N THR A 313 -32.21 -1.27 -22.23
CA THR A 313 -33.35 -1.54 -23.13
C THR A 313 -34.70 -1.53 -22.41
N ASP A 314 -34.76 -1.87 -21.12
CA ASP A 314 -36.01 -1.84 -20.34
C ASP A 314 -36.48 -0.39 -20.01
N ASN A 315 -35.62 0.61 -20.18
CA ASN A 315 -35.96 2.04 -20.02
C ASN A 315 -36.27 2.75 -21.35
N GLN A 316 -36.27 2.04 -22.48
CA GLN A 316 -36.70 2.56 -23.78
C GLN A 316 -37.54 1.53 -24.54
N ASP A 317 -38.70 1.18 -24.00
CA ASP A 317 -39.76 0.59 -24.82
C ASP A 317 -40.54 1.70 -25.54
N GLY A 318 -40.06 1.96 -26.75
CA GLY A 318 -40.66 2.80 -27.77
C GLY A 318 -40.00 2.54 -29.13
N ASN A 319 -40.29 1.37 -29.72
CA ASN A 319 -40.12 0.95 -31.11
C ASN A 319 -38.85 0.21 -31.59
N VAL A 320 -39.07 -1.08 -31.88
CA VAL A 320 -38.69 -1.90 -33.07
C VAL A 320 -37.21 -1.99 -33.48
N THR A 321 -36.63 -3.20 -33.48
CA THR A 321 -36.49 -4.14 -34.64
C THR A 321 -35.30 -5.08 -34.42
N GLN A 322 -35.53 -6.37 -34.66
CA GLN A 322 -34.51 -7.42 -34.76
C GLN A 322 -33.40 -7.07 -35.77
N ALA A 323 -32.14 -7.32 -35.40
CA ALA A 323 -31.06 -7.50 -36.36
C ALA A 323 -30.02 -8.50 -35.83
N GLU A 324 -29.61 -9.38 -36.73
CA GLU A 324 -28.94 -10.66 -36.54
C GLU A 324 -27.47 -10.57 -36.13
N ALA A 325 -27.02 -11.61 -35.43
CA ALA A 325 -25.63 -11.87 -35.11
C ALA A 325 -24.82 -12.22 -36.36
N THR A 326 -23.66 -11.60 -36.53
CA THR A 326 -22.57 -12.11 -37.37
C THR A 326 -21.26 -12.13 -36.60
N THR A 327 -20.74 -13.35 -36.46
CA THR A 327 -19.44 -13.70 -35.94
C THR A 327 -18.34 -13.32 -36.93
N SER A 328 -17.20 -12.80 -36.45
CA SER A 328 -15.95 -12.82 -37.21
C SER A 328 -14.75 -13.01 -36.30
N THR A 329 -13.93 -13.98 -36.68
CA THR A 329 -12.75 -14.50 -35.98
C THR A 329 -11.46 -13.92 -36.60
N VAL A 330 -10.37 -13.99 -35.81
CA VAL A 330 -8.94 -14.07 -36.18
C VAL A 330 -8.11 -12.77 -36.17
N GLY A 331 -7.03 -12.80 -35.37
CA GLY A 331 -5.90 -11.89 -35.47
C GLY A 331 -4.85 -12.07 -34.37
N ASN A 332 -4.23 -13.25 -34.25
CA ASN A 332 -3.06 -13.50 -33.39
C ASN A 332 -1.81 -12.80 -33.94
N VAL A 333 -1.06 -12.08 -33.09
CA VAL A 333 0.37 -11.82 -33.31
C VAL A 333 1.13 -12.06 -32.00
N LEU A 334 1.87 -13.16 -32.02
CA LEU A 334 2.86 -13.60 -31.03
C LEU A 334 4.19 -12.90 -31.36
N LEU A 335 4.78 -12.18 -30.39
CA LEU A 335 6.19 -11.79 -30.46
C LEU A 335 6.87 -12.17 -29.14
N CYS A 336 7.68 -13.22 -29.26
CA CYS A 336 8.60 -13.74 -28.27
C CYS A 336 9.93 -12.98 -28.40
N THR A 337 10.50 -12.52 -27.28
CA THR A 337 11.94 -12.25 -27.19
C THR A 337 12.47 -12.78 -25.86
N LYS A 338 13.32 -13.80 -25.97
CA LYS A 338 14.29 -14.26 -24.96
C LYS A 338 15.42 -13.24 -24.84
N ASP A 339 16.01 -13.13 -23.65
CA ASP A 339 17.46 -13.04 -23.38
C ASP A 339 17.64 -13.26 -21.85
N ILE A 340 18.23 -14.37 -21.40
CA ILE A 340 19.67 -14.69 -21.21
C ILE A 340 20.33 -13.91 -20.06
N CYS A 341 20.89 -14.69 -19.14
CA CYS A 341 21.57 -14.36 -17.89
C CYS A 341 22.94 -13.71 -18.11
N ASP A 342 23.36 -12.83 -17.18
CA ASP A 342 24.73 -12.84 -16.68
C ASP A 342 24.83 -12.25 -15.26
N GLY A 343 25.81 -12.72 -14.49
CA GLY A 343 25.93 -12.55 -13.04
C GLY A 343 26.63 -11.27 -12.56
N GLY A 344 26.30 -10.87 -11.33
CA GLY A 344 26.98 -9.82 -10.57
C GLY A 344 26.24 -9.49 -9.27
N GLY A 345 26.91 -9.69 -8.13
CA GLY A 345 26.34 -9.58 -6.77
C GLY A 345 25.98 -8.16 -6.31
N LEU A 346 24.93 -7.60 -6.90
CA LEU A 346 24.09 -6.56 -6.32
C LEU A 346 22.66 -7.09 -6.43
N THR A 347 21.82 -6.87 -5.41
CA THR A 347 20.39 -7.15 -5.53
C THR A 347 19.90 -6.50 -6.83
N PRO A 348 19.29 -7.25 -7.77
CA PRO A 348 18.80 -6.68 -9.01
C PRO A 348 17.94 -5.47 -8.68
N LYS A 349 18.14 -4.32 -9.36
CA LYS A 349 17.24 -3.17 -9.22
C LYS A 349 15.82 -3.69 -9.39
N ARG A 350 15.07 -3.74 -8.29
CA ARG A 350 13.74 -4.32 -8.26
C ARG A 350 12.88 -3.49 -9.20
N LYS A 351 12.26 -4.14 -10.17
CA LYS A 351 11.33 -3.46 -11.08
C LYS A 351 10.19 -2.91 -10.21
N SER A 352 9.91 -1.61 -10.34
CA SER A 352 8.72 -1.00 -9.73
C SER A 352 7.49 -1.86 -10.06
N LEU A 353 6.55 -1.93 -9.11
CA LEU A 353 5.28 -2.68 -9.23
C LEU A 353 4.56 -2.36 -10.55
N PHE A 354 4.80 -1.16 -11.06
CA PHE A 354 4.16 -0.59 -12.23
C PHE A 354 5.20 -0.12 -13.27
N SER A 355 6.38 -0.74 -13.31
CA SER A 355 7.40 -0.45 -14.33
C SER A 355 6.91 -0.65 -15.78
N TYR A 356 5.79 -1.36 -15.96
CA TYR A 356 5.10 -1.52 -17.25
C TYR A 356 4.08 -0.39 -17.55
N CYS A 357 3.82 0.50 -16.58
CA CYS A 357 2.88 1.61 -16.66
C CYS A 357 3.54 2.94 -17.07
N GLU A 358 4.87 3.02 -17.05
CA GLU A 358 5.58 4.19 -17.57
C GLU A 358 5.47 4.17 -19.11
N ALA A 359 4.65 5.06 -19.66
CA ALA A 359 4.68 5.33 -21.09
C ALA A 359 6.12 5.72 -21.46
N PRO A 360 6.64 5.29 -22.63
CA PRO A 360 7.93 5.77 -23.10
C PRO A 360 7.88 7.30 -23.11
N GLN A 361 8.73 7.92 -22.29
CA GLN A 361 8.99 9.36 -22.37
C GLN A 361 9.67 9.58 -23.72
N ASN A 362 8.87 9.95 -24.72
CA ASN A 362 9.36 10.43 -26.01
C ASN A 362 9.74 11.90 -25.89
#